data_AF-A0AAQ4FLC2-F1
#
_entry.id   AF-A0AAQ4FLC2-F1
#
_cell.length_a   1.000
_cell.length_b   1.000
_cell.length_c   1.000
_cell.angle_alpha   90.00
_cell.angle_beta   90.00
_cell.angle_gamma   90.00
#
_symmetry.space_group_name_H-M   'P 1'
#
loop_
_entity.id
_entity.type
_entity.pdbx_description
1 polymer ?
#
loop_
_entity_poly.entity_id
_entity_poly.type
_entity_poly.pdbx_seq_one_letter_code
_entity_poly.pdbx_strand_id
1 'polypeptide(L)'
;MGTEIADLKREFRKELREIKQSLEFVNKQYEDMKKECASVKEENAALKVSNDLLAQEVDRLKAQVRDNSLRITAQDQYSRNKNVEVQGIPVEKGENLLNVLGKVGVALREPI
;
A
#
# COMPACT_ATOMS: atom_id res chain seq x y z
N MET A 1 -25.15 0.93 74.55
CA MET A 1 -24.49 -0.37 74.32
C MET A 1 -25.24 -1.30 73.37
N GLY A 2 -26.43 -1.85 73.68
CA GLY A 2 -27.10 -2.80 72.77
C GLY A 2 -27.54 -2.23 71.41
N THR A 3 -28.00 -0.98 71.40
CA THR A 3 -28.47 -0.27 70.20
C THR A 3 -27.33 0.14 69.25
N GLU A 4 -26.21 0.63 69.81
CA GLU A 4 -25.01 1.02 69.03
C GLU A 4 -24.38 -0.18 68.30
N ILE A 5 -24.36 -1.35 68.93
CA ILE A 5 -23.89 -2.60 68.28
C ILE A 5 -24.81 -3.01 67.12
N ALA A 6 -26.12 -2.80 67.26
CA ALA A 6 -27.09 -3.10 66.20
C ALA A 6 -26.97 -2.14 65.00
N ASP A 7 -26.76 -0.85 65.26
CA ASP A 7 -26.55 0.16 64.22
C ASP A 7 -25.23 -0.06 63.47
N LEU A 8 -24.13 -0.34 64.20
CA LEU A 8 -22.83 -0.69 63.59
C LEU A 8 -22.94 -1.92 62.69
N LYS A 9 -23.67 -2.96 63.13
CA LYS A 9 -23.92 -4.16 62.33
C LYS A 9 -24.73 -3.87 61.06
N ARG A 10 -25.64 -2.89 61.10
CA ARG A 10 -26.43 -2.46 59.94
C ARG A 10 -25.55 -1.72 58.93
N GLU A 11 -24.71 -0.80 59.39
CA GLU A 11 -23.78 -0.06 58.54
C GLU A 11 -22.75 -0.98 57.89
N PHE A 12 -22.15 -1.88 58.66
CA PHE A 12 -21.20 -2.87 58.12
C PHE A 12 -21.83 -3.76 57.04
N ARG A 13 -23.09 -4.18 57.22
CA ARG A 13 -23.84 -4.93 56.19
C ARG A 13 -24.18 -4.09 54.96
N LYS A 14 -24.27 -2.77 55.09
CA LYS A 14 -24.50 -1.87 53.96
C LYS A 14 -23.21 -1.74 53.15
N GLU A 15 -22.09 -1.44 53.82
CA GLU A 15 -20.77 -1.33 53.18
C GLU A 15 -20.37 -2.64 52.49
N LEU A 16 -20.57 -3.80 53.13
CA LEU A 16 -20.31 -5.10 52.49
C LEU A 16 -21.13 -5.32 51.21
N ARG A 17 -22.37 -4.82 51.15
CA ARG A 17 -23.19 -4.91 49.95
C ARG A 17 -22.68 -3.99 48.85
N GLU A 18 -22.27 -2.77 49.19
CA GLU A 18 -21.71 -1.80 48.25
C GLU A 18 -20.36 -2.28 47.70
N ILE A 19 -19.51 -2.87 48.53
CA ILE A 19 -18.25 -3.51 48.11
C ILE A 19 -18.54 -4.66 47.15
N LYS A 20 -19.51 -5.53 47.47
CA LYS A 20 -19.89 -6.64 46.59
C LYS A 20 -20.35 -6.15 45.22
N GLN A 21 -21.21 -5.13 45.18
CA GLN A 21 -21.68 -4.52 43.94
C GLN A 21 -20.54 -3.89 43.13
N SER A 22 -19.62 -3.21 43.80
CA SER A 22 -18.43 -2.63 43.16
C SER A 22 -17.53 -3.71 42.56
N LEU A 23 -17.35 -4.83 43.27
CA LEU A 23 -16.56 -5.95 42.80
C LEU A 23 -17.20 -6.64 41.59
N GLU A 24 -18.53 -6.84 41.61
CA GLU A 24 -19.28 -7.37 40.47
C GLU A 24 -19.17 -6.46 39.24
N PHE A 25 -19.26 -5.13 39.44
CA PHE A 25 -19.07 -4.16 38.37
C PHE A 25 -17.65 -4.22 37.79
N VAL A 26 -16.62 -4.20 38.64
CA VAL A 26 -15.22 -4.29 38.19
C VAL A 26 -14.96 -5.60 37.45
N ASN A 27 -15.49 -6.71 37.94
CA ASN A 27 -15.34 -8.00 37.28
C ASN A 27 -15.99 -8.02 35.89
N LYS A 28 -17.16 -7.39 35.75
CA LYS A 28 -17.81 -7.23 34.44
C LYS A 28 -16.94 -6.41 33.48
N GLN A 29 -16.46 -5.24 33.93
CA GLN A 29 -15.60 -4.38 33.11
C GLN A 29 -14.30 -5.10 32.71
N TYR A 30 -13.73 -5.90 33.61
CA TYR A 30 -12.55 -6.70 33.32
C TYR A 30 -12.81 -7.76 32.24
N GLU A 31 -13.92 -8.50 32.33
CA GLU A 31 -14.27 -9.50 31.31
C GLU A 31 -14.60 -8.85 29.96
N ASP A 32 -15.25 -7.69 29.95
CA ASP A 32 -15.52 -6.94 28.71
C ASP A 32 -14.21 -6.46 28.07
N MET A 33 -13.30 -5.86 28.85
CA MET A 33 -11.97 -5.45 28.37
C MET A 33 -11.14 -6.64 27.85
N LYS A 34 -11.24 -7.80 28.51
CA LYS A 34 -10.55 -9.02 28.08
C LYS A 34 -11.05 -9.51 26.71
N LYS A 35 -12.36 -9.43 26.46
CA LYS A 35 -12.95 -9.76 25.16
C LYS A 35 -12.50 -8.79 24.08
N GLU A 36 -12.54 -7.48 24.35
CA GLU A 36 -12.06 -6.47 23.41
C GLU A 36 -10.59 -6.69 23.06
N CYS A 37 -9.74 -6.97 24.06
CA CYS A 37 -8.32 -7.25 23.85
C CYS A 37 -8.11 -8.51 22.99
N ALA A 38 -8.94 -9.53 23.15
CA ALA A 38 -8.89 -10.72 22.29
C ALA A 38 -9.28 -10.39 20.85
N SER A 39 -10.37 -9.63 20.64
CA SER A 39 -10.81 -9.18 19.30
C SER A 39 -9.72 -8.39 18.59
N VAL A 40 -9.13 -7.40 19.27
CA VAL A 40 -8.07 -6.56 18.70
C VAL A 40 -6.84 -7.40 18.33
N LYS A 41 -6.49 -8.42 19.13
CA LYS A 41 -5.39 -9.32 18.79
C LYS A 41 -5.67 -10.15 17.54
N GLU A 42 -6.89 -10.66 17.41
CA GLU A 42 -7.31 -11.43 16.24
C GLU A 42 -7.33 -10.57 14.97
N GLU A 43 -7.95 -9.39 15.04
CA GLU A 43 -8.00 -8.43 13.94
C GLU A 43 -6.60 -7.98 13.51
N ASN A 44 -5.71 -7.69 14.46
CA ASN A 44 -4.35 -7.29 14.15
C ASN A 44 -3.54 -8.43 13.51
N ALA A 45 -3.76 -9.68 13.93
CA ALA A 45 -3.15 -10.84 13.28
C ALA A 45 -3.63 -10.99 11.83
N ALA A 46 -4.94 -10.86 11.59
CA ALA A 46 -5.51 -10.90 10.24
C ALA A 46 -5.00 -9.76 9.35
N LEU A 47 -4.91 -8.54 9.88
CA LEU A 47 -4.38 -7.38 9.17
C LEU A 47 -2.91 -7.55 8.79
N LYS A 48 -2.09 -8.15 9.66
CA LYS A 48 -0.68 -8.46 9.33
C LYS A 48 -0.58 -9.41 8.14
N VAL A 49 -1.35 -10.50 8.16
CA VAL A 49 -1.38 -11.46 7.05
C VAL A 49 -1.84 -10.77 5.76
N SER A 50 -2.88 -9.95 5.82
CA SER A 50 -3.38 -9.21 4.65
C SER A 50 -2.33 -8.23 4.10
N ASN A 51 -1.62 -7.51 4.97
CA ASN A 51 -0.55 -6.60 4.56
C ASN A 51 0.62 -7.33 3.91
N ASP A 52 1.02 -8.48 4.44
CA ASP A 52 2.11 -9.28 3.87
C ASP A 52 1.74 -9.78 2.47
N LEU A 53 0.50 -10.23 2.27
CA LEU A 53 -0.01 -10.65 0.96
C LEU A 53 -0.06 -9.48 -0.03
N LEU A 54 -0.54 -8.31 0.41
CA LEU A 54 -0.58 -7.11 -0.42
C LEU A 54 0.84 -6.64 -0.81
N ALA A 55 1.79 -6.70 0.11
CA ALA A 55 3.19 -6.35 -0.17
C ALA A 55 3.79 -7.28 -1.23
N GLN A 56 3.57 -8.59 -1.12
CA GLN A 56 4.00 -9.57 -2.12
C GLN A 56 3.38 -9.31 -3.50
N GLU A 57 2.09 -8.99 -3.53
CA GLU A 57 1.39 -8.69 -4.78
C GLU A 57 1.91 -7.40 -5.44
N VAL A 58 2.19 -6.37 -4.65
CA VAL A 58 2.80 -5.12 -5.13
C VAL A 58 4.16 -5.41 -5.77
N ASP A 59 5.00 -6.22 -5.13
CA ASP A 59 6.32 -6.53 -5.68
C ASP A 59 6.22 -7.39 -6.95
N ARG A 60 5.27 -8.33 -6.99
CA ARG A 60 4.96 -9.12 -8.20
C ARG A 60 4.54 -8.22 -9.36
N LEU A 61 3.62 -7.29 -9.12
CA LEU A 61 3.13 -6.36 -10.14
C LEU A 61 4.23 -5.40 -10.61
N LYS A 62 5.07 -4.88 -9.71
CA LYS A 62 6.25 -4.06 -10.08
C LYS A 62 7.20 -4.82 -10.99
N ALA A 63 7.47 -6.10 -10.70
CA ALA A 63 8.31 -6.93 -11.55
C ALA A 63 7.69 -7.12 -12.95
N GLN A 64 6.38 -7.36 -13.03
CA GLN A 64 5.66 -7.48 -14.30
C GLN A 64 5.67 -6.17 -15.11
N VAL A 65 5.46 -5.03 -14.46
CA VAL A 65 5.54 -3.72 -15.12
C VAL A 65 6.94 -3.51 -15.69
N ARG A 66 7.99 -3.79 -14.91
CA ARG A 66 9.37 -3.67 -15.37
C ARG A 66 9.66 -4.57 -16.57
N ASP A 67 9.25 -5.84 -16.53
CA ASP A 67 9.43 -6.78 -17.64
C ASP A 67 8.71 -6.28 -18.91
N ASN A 68 7.46 -5.86 -18.78
CA ASN A 68 6.69 -5.33 -19.90
C ASN A 68 7.34 -4.07 -20.49
N SER A 69 7.85 -3.15 -19.66
CA SER A 69 8.57 -1.97 -20.13
C SER A 69 9.84 -2.32 -20.91
N LEU A 70 10.59 -3.34 -20.47
CA LEU A 70 11.78 -3.82 -21.20
C LEU A 70 11.38 -4.44 -22.54
N ARG A 71 10.30 -5.22 -22.58
CA ARG A 71 9.79 -5.83 -23.81
C ARG A 71 9.32 -4.79 -24.82
N ILE A 72 8.59 -3.75 -24.37
CA ILE A 72 8.18 -2.63 -25.22
C ILE A 72 9.42 -1.92 -25.77
N THR A 73 10.39 -1.61 -24.91
CA THR A 73 11.64 -0.97 -25.35
C THR A 73 12.35 -1.80 -26.41
N ALA A 74 12.46 -3.12 -26.21
CA ALA A 74 13.07 -4.02 -27.17
C ALA A 74 12.30 -4.05 -28.51
N GLN A 75 10.97 -4.03 -28.47
CA GLN A 75 10.13 -3.97 -29.66
C GLN A 75 10.29 -2.65 -30.41
N ASP A 76 10.38 -1.52 -29.70
CA ASP A 76 10.62 -0.21 -30.31
C ASP A 76 11.97 -0.14 -31.01
N GLN A 77 13.02 -0.66 -30.34
CA GLN A 77 14.35 -0.76 -30.94
C GLN A 77 14.36 -1.69 -32.16
N TYR A 78 13.67 -2.82 -32.08
CA TYR A 78 13.53 -3.73 -33.20
C TYR A 78 12.79 -3.09 -34.37
N SER A 79 11.71 -2.35 -34.11
CA SER A 79 10.94 -1.62 -35.14
C SER A 79 11.79 -0.56 -35.85
N ARG A 80 12.74 0.05 -35.13
CA ARG A 80 13.63 1.10 -35.65
C ARG A 80 14.98 0.58 -36.13
N ASN A 81 15.22 -0.74 -36.12
CA ASN A 81 16.56 -1.30 -36.38
C ASN A 81 17.11 -1.05 -37.79
N LYS A 82 16.25 -0.65 -38.74
CA LYS A 82 16.63 -0.26 -40.11
C LYS A 82 16.39 1.21 -40.40
N ASN A 83 15.95 1.98 -39.40
CA ASN A 83 15.75 3.41 -39.57
C ASN A 83 17.08 4.13 -39.33
N VAL A 84 17.36 5.14 -40.16
CA VAL A 84 18.48 6.07 -39.95
C VAL A 84 17.89 7.40 -39.51
N GLU A 85 18.29 7.87 -38.34
CA GLU A 85 17.91 9.19 -37.86
C GLU A 85 18.89 10.24 -38.39
N VAL A 86 18.36 11.25 -39.07
CA VAL A 86 19.14 12.36 -39.61
C VAL A 86 18.79 13.61 -38.82
N GLN A 87 19.77 14.16 -38.10
CA GLN A 87 19.60 15.36 -37.27
C GLN A 87 20.33 16.56 -37.87
N GLY A 88 19.85 17.78 -37.55
CA GLY A 88 20.49 19.02 -37.96
C GLY A 88 20.13 19.52 -39.37
N ILE A 89 19.12 18.93 -40.03
CA ILE A 89 18.58 19.44 -41.29
C ILE A 89 17.35 20.29 -41.00
N PRO A 90 17.30 21.56 -41.45
CA PRO A 90 16.11 22.40 -41.35
C PRO A 90 14.93 21.79 -42.10
N VAL A 91 13.75 21.78 -41.49
CA VAL A 91 12.52 21.24 -42.08
C VAL A 91 11.73 22.34 -42.76
N GLU A 92 11.38 22.15 -44.03
CA GLU A 92 10.54 23.08 -44.79
C GLU A 92 9.15 22.49 -45.08
N LYS A 93 8.11 23.34 -45.05
CA LYS A 93 6.74 22.89 -45.31
C LYS A 93 6.59 22.47 -46.77
N GLY A 94 6.24 21.20 -46.99
CA GLY A 94 6.07 20.63 -48.33
C GLY A 94 7.37 20.15 -48.97
N GLU A 95 8.45 19.98 -48.19
CA GLU A 95 9.69 19.42 -48.71
C GLU A 95 9.52 17.98 -49.23
N ASN A 96 10.32 17.62 -50.22
CA ASN A 96 10.43 16.25 -50.70
C ASN A 96 11.62 15.57 -50.01
N LEU A 97 11.34 14.63 -49.11
CA LEU A 97 12.34 13.90 -48.34
C LEU A 97 13.36 13.15 -49.21
N LEU A 98 12.97 12.65 -50.38
CA LEU A 98 13.90 11.98 -51.30
C LEU A 98 14.92 12.95 -51.87
N ASN A 99 14.49 14.19 -52.17
CA ASN A 99 15.41 15.23 -52.63
C ASN A 99 16.37 15.67 -51.51
N VAL A 100 15.87 15.77 -50.27
CA VAL A 100 16.70 16.07 -49.10
C VAL A 100 17.72 14.96 -48.89
N LEU A 101 17.30 13.69 -48.92
CA LEU A 101 18.19 12.54 -48.76
C LEU A 101 19.26 12.48 -49.88
N GLY A 102 18.89 12.77 -51.12
CA GLY A 102 19.84 12.88 -52.23
C GLY A 102 20.90 13.98 -52.00
N LYS A 103 20.50 15.15 -51.48
CA LYS A 103 21.45 16.21 -51.10
C LYS A 103 22.39 15.76 -49.97
N VAL A 104 21.89 15.01 -49.00
CA VAL A 104 22.70 14.43 -47.92
C VAL A 104 23.74 13.46 -48.49
N GLY A 105 23.34 12.57 -49.41
CA GLY A 105 24.27 11.67 -50.11
C GLY A 105 25.42 12.38 -50.80
N VAL A 106 25.09 13.39 -51.59
CA VAL A 106 26.09 14.22 -52.29
C VAL A 106 27.05 14.89 -51.29
N ALA A 107 26.52 15.43 -50.19
CA ALA A 107 27.34 16.07 -49.16
C ALA A 107 28.29 15.07 -48.46
N LEU A 108 27.83 13.84 -48.25
CA LEU A 108 28.63 12.76 -47.65
C LEU A 108 29.53 12.03 -48.64
N ARG A 109 29.36 12.29 -49.96
CA ARG A 109 30.03 11.58 -51.06
C ARG A 109 29.71 10.07 -51.09
N GLU A 110 28.51 9.71 -50.65
CA GLU A 110 28.02 8.33 -50.65
C GLU A 110 26.80 8.21 -51.57
N PRO A 111 26.66 7.09 -52.32
CA PRO A 111 25.46 6.83 -53.09
C PRO A 111 24.27 6.56 -52.16
N ILE A 112 23.13 7.17 -52.48
CA ILE A 112 21.85 7.01 -51.78
C ILE A 112 20.91 6.23 -52.69
#